data_AF-A0A1I4DK15-F1
#
_entry.id   AF-A0A1I4DK15-F1
#
_cell.length_a   1.000
_cell.length_b   1.000
_cell.length_c   1.000
_cell.angle_alpha   90.00
_cell.angle_beta   90.00
_cell.angle_gamma   90.00
#
_symmetry.space_group_name_H-M   'P 1'
#
loop_
_entity.id
_entity.type
_entity.pdbx_description
1 polymer ?
#
loop_
_entity_poly.entity_id
_entity_poly.type
_entity_poly.pdbx_seq_one_letter_code
_entity_poly.pdbx_strand_id
1 'polypeptide(L)'
;MPQNYDPCEICAALAQGGHEGVSSITADGKHLLVPVRHVETWGALTDEEKTQLSAQIYEVQQGYTLHSGLLADLRFVEHDGHLRVEIFERPLGEKTRLISGKEDHLIEHLKINLDAATQVDAALSFVMRSGLKMVFPY
;
A
#
# COMPACT_ATOMS: atom_id res chain seq x y z
N MET A 1 -2.52 27.39 18.93
CA MET A 1 -3.92 27.61 18.49
C MET A 1 -4.50 26.24 18.16
N PRO A 2 -5.66 25.84 18.69
CA PRO A 2 -6.22 24.54 18.34
C PRO A 2 -6.73 24.64 16.89
N GLN A 3 -6.21 23.80 16.01
CA GLN A 3 -6.71 23.68 14.64
C GLN A 3 -8.12 23.09 14.71
N ASN A 4 -9.10 23.88 14.27
CA ASN A 4 -10.44 23.39 13.95
C ASN A 4 -10.29 22.39 12.80
N TYR A 5 -10.28 21.10 13.13
CA TYR A 5 -10.46 20.04 12.15
C TYR A 5 -11.94 20.00 11.76
N ASP A 6 -12.24 20.07 10.46
CA ASP A 6 -13.52 19.62 9.94
C ASP A 6 -13.81 18.19 10.46
N PRO A 7 -15.08 17.84 10.73
CA PRO A 7 -15.41 16.54 11.31
C PRO A 7 -14.99 15.42 10.34
N CYS A 8 -13.91 14.72 10.66
CA CYS A 8 -13.47 13.56 9.89
C CYS A 8 -14.53 12.45 10.00
N GLU A 9 -15.17 12.12 8.87
CA GLU A 9 -16.20 11.08 8.80
C GLU A 9 -15.65 9.70 9.18
N ILE A 10 -14.38 9.42 8.85
CA ILE A 10 -13.71 8.15 9.19
C ILE A 10 -13.53 8.05 10.71
N CYS A 11 -13.09 9.13 11.37
CA CYS A 11 -12.98 9.14 12.83
C CYS A 11 -14.35 8.96 13.50
N ALA A 12 -15.40 9.62 12.96
CA ALA A 12 -16.75 9.47 13.47
C ALA A 12 -17.30 8.04 13.31
N ALA A 13 -16.99 7.38 12.18
CA ALA A 13 -17.35 5.99 11.94
C ALA A 13 -16.61 5.01 12.86
N LEU A 14 -15.31 5.25 13.10
CA LEU A 14 -14.48 4.38 13.95
C LEU A 14 -14.73 4.57 15.45
N ALA A 15 -15.23 5.74 15.88
CA ALA A 15 -15.55 6.01 17.28
C ALA A 15 -16.63 5.07 17.86
N GLN A 16 -17.39 4.38 17.01
CA GLN A 16 -18.45 3.46 17.42
C GLN A 16 -17.97 2.01 17.63
N GLY A 17 -16.72 1.70 17.27
CA GLY A 17 -16.14 0.36 17.41
C GLY A 17 -14.85 0.39 18.21
N GLY A 18 -14.63 -0.62 19.06
CA GLY A 18 -13.38 -0.81 19.81
C GLY A 18 -12.24 -1.29 18.91
N HIS A 19 -11.87 -0.47 17.92
CA HIS A 19 -10.80 -0.77 16.97
C HIS A 19 -9.45 -0.33 17.54
N GLU A 20 -8.40 -1.11 17.31
CA GLU A 20 -7.02 -0.75 17.66
C GLU A 20 -6.12 -0.86 16.42
N GLY A 21 -5.17 0.08 16.29
CA GLY A 21 -4.21 0.08 15.20
C GLY A 21 -4.82 0.44 13.85
N VAL A 22 -5.19 -0.58 13.06
CA VAL A 22 -5.74 -0.46 11.70
C VAL A 22 -7.05 -1.22 11.60
N SER A 23 -8.08 -0.55 11.09
CA SER A 23 -9.41 -1.11 10.87
C SER A 23 -9.68 -1.34 9.39
N SER A 24 -10.47 -2.38 9.09
CA SER A 24 -10.95 -2.68 7.74
C SER A 24 -12.45 -2.44 7.65
N ILE A 25 -12.87 -1.76 6.58
CA ILE A 25 -14.26 -1.39 6.32
C ILE A 25 -14.56 -1.78 4.87
N THR A 26 -15.65 -2.50 4.62
CA THR A 26 -16.10 -2.79 3.25
C THR A 26 -17.21 -1.82 2.86
N ALA A 27 -17.00 -1.03 1.81
CA ALA A 27 -17.97 -0.06 1.29
C ALA A 27 -17.98 -0.07 -0.24
N ASP A 28 -19.16 -0.07 -0.85
CA ASP A 28 -19.37 -0.03 -2.31
C ASP A 28 -18.55 -1.06 -3.12
N GLY A 29 -18.39 -2.27 -2.59
CA GLY A 29 -17.61 -3.34 -3.23
C GLY A 29 -16.09 -3.15 -3.16
N LYS A 30 -15.62 -2.15 -2.42
CA LYS A 30 -14.20 -1.90 -2.12
C LYS A 30 -13.91 -2.27 -0.67
N HIS A 31 -12.70 -2.74 -0.43
CA HIS A 31 -12.14 -2.86 0.91
C HIS A 31 -11.34 -1.60 1.24
N LEU A 32 -11.71 -0.92 2.31
CA LEU A 32 -11.04 0.26 2.83
C LEU A 32 -10.25 -0.15 4.06
N LEU A 33 -8.94 0.11 4.08
CA LEU A 33 -8.11 -0.02 5.26
C LEU A 33 -7.77 1.37 5.78
N VAL A 34 -8.03 1.61 7.05
CA VAL A 34 -7.88 2.93 7.70
C VAL A 34 -7.16 2.79 9.03
N PRO A 35 -6.17 3.65 9.34
CA PRO A 35 -5.64 3.74 10.69
C PRO A 35 -6.75 4.25 11.63
N VAL A 36 -6.83 3.68 12.83
CA VAL A 36 -7.79 4.12 13.85
C VAL A 36 -7.48 5.54 14.31
N ARG A 37 -6.19 5.83 14.43
CA ARG A 37 -5.70 7.18 14.69
C ARG A 37 -5.90 8.05 13.46
N HIS A 38 -6.30 9.30 13.68
CA HIS A 38 -6.36 10.29 12.61
C HIS A 38 -4.96 10.58 12.10
N VAL A 39 -4.70 10.22 10.84
CA VAL A 39 -3.41 10.36 10.18
C VAL A 39 -3.66 10.80 8.74
N GLU A 40 -3.09 11.93 8.33
CA GLU A 40 -3.30 12.50 7.00
C GLU A 40 -2.49 11.79 5.90
N THR A 41 -1.28 11.32 6.22
CA THR A 41 -0.31 10.79 5.24
C THR A 41 0.35 9.51 5.70
N TRP A 42 0.80 8.67 4.75
CA TRP A 42 1.55 7.45 5.08
C TRP A 42 2.78 7.71 5.98
N GLY A 43 3.48 8.82 5.77
CA GLY A 43 4.67 9.18 6.53
C GLY A 43 4.42 9.43 8.02
N ALA A 44 3.19 9.81 8.38
CA ALA A 44 2.79 10.10 9.75
C ALA A 44 2.29 8.86 10.52
N LEU A 45 2.28 7.68 9.89
CA LEU A 45 2.04 6.40 10.56
C LEU A 45 3.23 5.98 11.42
N THR A 46 2.95 5.31 12.54
CA THR A 46 3.98 4.60 13.32
C THR A 46 4.46 3.37 12.54
N ASP A 47 5.63 2.84 12.89
CA ASP A 47 6.16 1.64 12.21
C ASP A 47 5.30 0.39 12.48
N GLU A 48 4.63 0.36 13.64
CA GLU A 48 3.64 -0.66 13.97
C GLU A 48 2.39 -0.53 13.09
N GLU A 49 1.84 0.68 12.95
CA GLU A 49 0.69 0.94 12.07
C GLU A 49 1.04 0.60 10.61
N LYS A 50 2.24 0.97 10.12
CA LYS A 50 2.71 0.61 8.77
C LYS A 50 2.79 -0.89 8.58
N THR A 51 3.28 -1.61 9.58
CA THR A 51 3.41 -3.08 9.55
C THR A 51 2.03 -3.73 9.52
N GLN A 52 1.13 -3.33 10.41
CA GLN A 52 -0.24 -3.82 10.46
C GLN A 52 -0.98 -3.53 9.15
N LEU A 53 -0.86 -2.30 8.63
CA LEU A 53 -1.54 -1.91 7.41
C LEU A 53 -1.00 -2.68 6.20
N SER A 54 0.31 -2.88 6.11
CA SER A 54 0.93 -3.71 5.05
C SER A 54 0.48 -5.16 5.12
N ALA A 55 0.39 -5.75 6.31
CA ALA A 55 -0.09 -7.11 6.50
C ALA A 55 -1.56 -7.26 6.09
N GLN A 56 -2.43 -6.32 6.48
CA GLN A 56 -3.84 -6.33 6.08
C GLN A 56 -4.02 -6.10 4.58
N ILE A 57 -3.22 -5.21 3.95
CA ILE A 57 -3.21 -5.05 2.50
C ILE A 57 -2.96 -6.39 1.82
N TYR A 58 -1.90 -7.09 2.24
CA TYR A 58 -1.53 -8.38 1.66
C TYR A 58 -2.66 -9.41 1.81
N GLU A 59 -3.25 -9.53 3.00
CA GLU A 59 -4.34 -10.47 3.27
C GLU A 59 -5.56 -10.21 2.37
N VAL A 60 -5.99 -8.94 2.26
CA VAL A 60 -7.12 -8.57 1.41
C VAL A 60 -6.82 -8.83 -0.07
N GLN A 61 -5.61 -8.53 -0.55
CA GLN A 61 -5.20 -8.82 -1.92
C GLN A 61 -5.19 -10.32 -2.24
N GLN A 62 -4.74 -11.15 -1.30
CA GLN A 62 -4.81 -12.61 -1.43
C GLN A 62 -6.26 -13.08 -1.48
N GLY A 63 -7.14 -12.51 -0.65
CA GLY A 63 -8.57 -12.78 -0.68
C GLY A 63 -9.19 -12.57 -2.07
N TYR A 64 -8.91 -11.42 -2.71
CA TYR A 64 -9.35 -11.16 -4.08
C TYR A 64 -8.83 -12.19 -5.08
N THR A 65 -7.53 -12.49 -5.01
CA THR A 65 -6.90 -13.47 -5.91
C THR A 65 -7.51 -14.86 -5.77
N LEU A 66 -7.83 -15.29 -4.55
CA LEU A 66 -8.43 -16.60 -4.27
C LEU A 66 -9.91 -16.66 -4.64
N HIS A 67 -10.67 -15.58 -4.47
CA HIS A 67 -12.12 -15.58 -4.67
C HIS A 67 -12.54 -15.27 -6.12
N SER A 68 -11.93 -14.29 -6.77
CA SER A 68 -12.29 -13.90 -8.14
C SER A 68 -11.26 -14.30 -9.19
N GLY A 69 -10.07 -14.78 -8.78
CA GLY A 69 -8.97 -15.06 -9.71
C GLY A 69 -8.39 -13.80 -10.35
N LEU A 70 -8.85 -12.62 -9.93
CA LEU A 70 -8.41 -11.31 -10.40
C LEU A 70 -7.39 -10.72 -9.42
N LEU A 71 -6.49 -9.92 -9.95
CA LEU A 71 -5.60 -9.12 -9.12
C LEU A 71 -6.39 -7.95 -8.51
N ALA A 72 -6.05 -7.58 -7.27
CA ALA A 72 -6.58 -6.37 -6.65
C ALA A 72 -5.61 -5.20 -6.88
N ASP A 73 -6.15 -4.07 -7.32
CA ASP A 73 -5.43 -2.81 -7.35
C ASP A 73 -5.57 -2.09 -6.01
N LEU A 74 -4.61 -1.22 -5.72
CA LEU A 74 -4.52 -0.43 -4.50
C LEU A 74 -4.52 1.05 -4.85
N ARG A 75 -5.21 1.85 -4.04
CA ARG A 75 -5.15 3.31 -4.10
C ARG A 75 -5.00 3.88 -2.70
N PHE A 76 -3.94 4.65 -2.52
CA PHE A 76 -3.78 5.50 -1.34
C PHE A 76 -4.58 6.78 -1.56
N VAL A 77 -5.51 7.07 -0.67
CA VAL A 77 -6.29 8.30 -0.68
C VAL A 77 -5.94 9.06 0.58
N GLU A 78 -5.27 10.18 0.40
CA GLU A 78 -4.88 11.14 1.45
C GLU A 78 -5.79 12.38 1.45
N HIS A 79 -6.83 12.37 0.61
CA HIS A 79 -7.79 13.47 0.50
C HIS A 79 -8.82 13.39 1.63
N ASP A 80 -9.22 14.54 2.17
CA ASP A 80 -10.16 14.72 3.30
C ASP A 80 -9.57 14.45 4.70
N GLY A 81 -8.24 14.54 4.81
CA GLY A 81 -7.52 14.62 6.09
C GLY A 81 -7.30 13.29 6.82
N HIS A 82 -7.80 12.17 6.31
CA HIS A 82 -7.55 10.86 6.91
C HIS A 82 -7.17 9.84 5.84
N LEU A 83 -5.95 9.33 5.96
CA LEU A 83 -5.37 8.29 5.13
C LEU A 83 -6.30 7.08 5.08
N ARG A 84 -6.67 6.68 3.86
CA ARG A 84 -7.31 5.40 3.62
C ARG A 84 -6.64 4.70 2.44
N VAL A 85 -6.57 3.39 2.53
CA VAL A 85 -6.14 2.53 1.42
C VAL A 85 -7.36 1.84 0.86
N GLU A 86 -7.71 2.17 -0.37
CA GLU A 86 -8.78 1.51 -1.11
C GLU A 86 -8.18 0.32 -1.87
N ILE A 87 -8.75 -0.85 -1.65
CA ILE A 87 -8.44 -2.10 -2.33
C ILE A 87 -9.68 -2.50 -3.13
N PHE A 88 -9.51 -2.72 -4.43
CA PHE A 88 -10.62 -3.01 -5.33
C PHE A 88 -10.17 -3.96 -6.43
N GLU A 89 -11.13 -4.68 -7.02
CA GLU A 89 -10.84 -5.57 -8.14
C GLU A 89 -10.31 -4.78 -9.32
N ARG A 90 -9.16 -5.21 -9.85
CA ARG A 90 -8.65 -4.66 -11.09
C ARG A 90 -9.50 -5.19 -12.26
N PRO A 91 -10.17 -4.31 -13.03
CA PRO A 91 -10.78 -4.75 -14.28
C PRO A 91 -9.69 -5.32 -15.21
N LEU A 92 -9.98 -6.42 -15.90
CA LEU A 92 -9.10 -7.05 -16.89
C LEU A 92 -8.78 -6.06 -18.03
N GLY A 93 -7.79 -5.20 -17.82
CA GLY A 93 -7.22 -4.29 -18.82
C GLY A 93 -5.85 -4.77 -19.28
N GLU A 94 -5.30 -4.12 -20.31
CA GLU A 94 -3.94 -4.42 -20.76
C GLU A 94 -2.96 -4.30 -19.60
N LYS A 95 -2.12 -5.32 -19.42
CA LYS A 95 -1.05 -5.32 -18.43
C LYS A 95 0.01 -4.32 -18.87
N THR A 96 -0.10 -3.07 -18.40
CA THR A 96 0.96 -2.08 -18.58
C THR A 96 2.22 -2.57 -17.87
N ARG A 97 3.33 -2.70 -18.59
CA ARG A 97 4.62 -3.02 -17.98
C ARG A 97 5.02 -1.87 -17.07
N LEU A 98 5.24 -2.16 -15.79
CA LEU A 98 5.71 -1.16 -14.82
C LEU A 98 7.18 -0.77 -15.05
N ILE A 99 7.97 -1.72 -15.56
CA ILE A 99 9.38 -1.54 -15.94
C ILE A 99 9.53 -2.17 -17.31
N SER A 100 9.92 -1.37 -18.30
CA SER A 100 10.03 -1.80 -19.70
C SER A 100 11.46 -2.19 -20.09
N GLY A 101 12.44 -1.88 -19.24
CA GLY A 101 13.88 -2.11 -19.47
C GLY A 101 14.56 -1.02 -20.29
N LYS A 102 13.83 0.01 -20.73
CA LYS A 102 14.35 1.24 -21.37
C LYS A 102 14.04 2.41 -20.46
N GLU A 103 15.00 3.33 -20.26
CA GLU A 103 14.89 4.59 -19.49
C GLU A 103 13.63 4.69 -18.60
N ASP A 104 13.52 3.77 -17.64
CA ASP A 104 12.38 3.74 -16.73
C ASP A 104 12.71 4.73 -15.62
N HIS A 105 12.23 5.97 -15.72
CA HIS A 105 12.50 7.05 -14.75
C HIS A 105 12.18 6.65 -13.30
N LEU A 106 11.21 5.75 -13.12
CA LEU A 106 10.88 5.16 -11.82
C LEU A 106 12.07 4.42 -11.20
N ILE A 107 12.90 3.74 -11.99
CA ILE A 107 14.08 3.03 -11.51
C ILE A 107 15.11 4.01 -10.93
N GLU A 108 15.33 5.17 -11.56
CA GLU A 108 16.26 6.17 -11.02
C GLU A 108 15.81 6.70 -9.65
N HIS A 109 14.51 6.90 -9.46
CA HIS A 109 13.95 7.31 -8.16
C HIS A 109 14.00 6.19 -7.12
N LEU A 110 13.81 4.94 -7.54
CA LEU A 110 13.84 3.79 -6.63
C LEU A 110 15.25 3.39 -6.23
N LYS A 111 16.29 3.63 -7.06
CA LYS A 111 17.69 3.26 -6.77
C LYS A 111 18.17 3.71 -5.40
N ILE A 112 17.91 4.96 -5.03
CA ILE A 112 18.34 5.52 -3.73
C ILE A 112 17.73 4.73 -2.57
N ASN A 113 16.47 4.33 -2.70
CA ASN A 113 15.74 3.57 -1.68
C ASN A 113 16.15 2.09 -1.70
N LEU A 114 16.41 1.52 -2.87
CA LEU A 114 16.88 0.14 -3.04
C LEU A 114 18.30 -0.07 -2.49
N ASP A 115 19.22 0.88 -2.71
CA ASP A 115 20.58 0.82 -2.16
C ASP A 115 20.60 0.82 -0.62
N ALA A 116 19.60 1.45 0.01
CA ALA A 116 19.44 1.48 1.46
C ALA A 116 18.55 0.35 2.01
N ALA A 117 17.90 -0.44 1.15
CA ALA A 117 16.95 -1.45 1.57
C ALA A 117 17.67 -2.68 2.14
N THR A 118 17.28 -3.08 3.35
CA THR A 118 17.82 -4.29 4.01
C THR A 118 17.24 -5.58 3.41
N GLN A 119 16.08 -5.51 2.75
CA GLN A 119 15.47 -6.61 2.00
C GLN A 119 14.80 -6.05 0.74
N VAL A 120 14.94 -6.78 -0.38
CA VAL A 120 14.32 -6.43 -1.67
C VAL A 120 13.77 -7.73 -2.28
N ASP A 121 12.59 -7.64 -2.89
CA ASP A 121 12.01 -8.75 -3.66
C ASP A 121 12.95 -9.16 -4.81
N ALA A 122 13.13 -10.47 -5.02
CA ALA A 122 14.02 -11.03 -6.02
C ALA A 122 13.78 -10.46 -7.44
N ALA A 123 12.53 -10.12 -7.79
CA ALA A 123 12.22 -9.51 -9.09
C ALA A 123 12.89 -8.12 -9.28
N LEU A 124 13.04 -7.34 -8.20
CA LEU A 124 13.72 -6.04 -8.19
C LEU A 124 15.25 -6.17 -8.11
N SER A 125 15.76 -7.24 -7.49
CA SER A 125 17.19 -7.55 -7.42
C SER A 125 17.83 -7.65 -8.82
N PHE A 126 17.10 -8.13 -9.83
CA PHE A 126 17.59 -8.23 -11.21
C PHE A 126 17.73 -6.89 -11.93
N VAL A 127 17.15 -5.82 -11.40
CA VAL A 127 17.33 -4.46 -11.94
C VAL A 127 18.73 -3.92 -11.60
N MET A 128 19.36 -4.43 -10.54
CA MET A 128 20.66 -3.97 -10.05
C MET A 128 21.78 -4.95 -10.37
N ARG A 129 22.96 -4.43 -10.79
CA ARG A 129 24.16 -5.26 -11.04
C ARG A 129 24.60 -6.06 -9.80
N SER A 130 24.33 -5.57 -8.60
CA SER A 130 24.61 -6.25 -7.33
C SER A 130 23.69 -7.45 -7.11
N GLY A 131 22.39 -7.33 -7.42
CA GLY A 131 21.45 -8.45 -7.29
C GLY A 131 21.69 -9.56 -8.30
N LEU A 132 22.17 -9.24 -9.50
CA LEU A 132 22.59 -10.25 -10.50
C LEU A 132 23.71 -11.16 -9.99
N LYS A 133 24.58 -10.66 -9.10
CA LYS A 133 25.66 -11.46 -8.49
C LYS A 133 25.16 -12.45 -7.43
N MET A 134 23.96 -12.26 -6.88
CA MET A 134 23.39 -13.14 -5.85
C MET A 134 22.76 -14.41 -6.45
N VAL A 135 22.55 -14.46 -7.76
CA VAL A 135 21.88 -15.58 -8.45
C VAL A 135 22.84 -16.43 -9.29
N PHE A 136 24.07 -15.96 -9.52
CA PHE A 136 25.09 -16.75 -10.23
C PHE A 136 25.69 -17.85 -9.34
N PRO A 137 25.90 -19.09 -9.83
CA PRO A 137 25.76 -19.57 -11.21
C PRO A 137 24.56 -20.51 -11.41
N TYR A 138 23.33 -20.04 -11.13
CA TYR A 138 22.10 -20.73 -11.54
C TYR A 138 21.42 -19.98 -12.68
#